data_AF-A0A0B1Z2S7-F1
#
_entry.id   AF-A0A0B1Z2S7-F1
#
_cell.length_a   1.000
_cell.length_b   1.000
_cell.length_c   1.000
_cell.angle_alpha   90.00
_cell.angle_beta   90.00
_cell.angle_gamma   90.00
#
_symmetry.space_group_name_H-M   'P 1'
#
loop_
_entity.id
_entity.type
_entity.pdbx_description
1 polymer ?
#
loop_
_entity_poly.entity_id
_entity_poly.type
_entity_poly.pdbx_seq_one_letter_code
_entity_poly.pdbx_strand_id
1 'polypeptide(L)' 'MNSQALVLHRRVKTIDQGTLHCRELELRLAEDGQHVLLSRYVEWYDPQQPSLCATQHYRVPLASMIRWMINNGEQGSAP' A
#
# COMPACT_ATOMS: atom_id res chain seq x y z
N MET A 1 -5.87 -13.78 -14.18
CA MET A 1 -5.88 -12.34 -14.47
C MET A 1 -4.71 -11.70 -13.76
N ASN A 2 -3.95 -10.85 -14.44
CA ASN A 2 -2.86 -10.10 -13.81
C ASN A 2 -3.49 -9.05 -12.87
N SER A 3 -3.66 -9.40 -11.59
CA SER A 3 -4.13 -8.45 -10.57
C SER A 3 -3.04 -7.43 -10.30
N GLN A 4 -2.94 -6.43 -11.19
CA GLN A 4 -2.06 -5.28 -11.00
C GLN A 4 -2.39 -4.65 -9.65
N ALA A 5 -1.36 -4.42 -8.84
CA ALA A 5 -1.50 -3.73 -7.58
C ALA A 5 -1.76 -2.24 -7.85
N LEU A 6 -2.72 -1.67 -7.13
CA LEU A 6 -2.92 -0.24 -7.06
C LEU A 6 -1.97 0.34 -6.01
N VAL A 7 -1.00 1.13 -6.44
CA VAL A 7 -0.15 1.89 -5.52
C VAL A 7 -0.95 3.07 -4.99
N LEU A 8 -1.36 3.01 -3.72
CA LEU A 8 -2.14 4.06 -3.06
C LEU A 8 -1.25 5.23 -2.65
N HIS A 9 -0.03 4.93 -2.20
CA HIS A 9 0.91 5.93 -1.75
C HIS A 9 2.34 5.38 -1.84
N ARG A 10 3.23 6.11 -2.52
CA ARG A 10 4.67 5.84 -2.54
C ARG A 10 5.42 7.10 -2.16
N ARG A 11 6.34 6.99 -1.21
CA ARG A 11 7.27 8.05 -0.85
C ARG A 11 8.67 7.49 -0.76
N VAL A 12 9.57 8.04 -1.58
CA VAL A 12 11.00 7.77 -1.52
C VAL A 12 11.69 9.04 -1.06
N LYS A 13 12.59 8.94 -0.10
CA LYS A 13 13.42 10.04 0.36
C LYS A 13 14.88 9.61 0.37
N THR A 14 15.74 10.51 -0.09
CA THR A 14 17.17 10.46 0.22
C THR A 14 17.39 11.17 1.55
N ILE A 15 18.08 10.53 2.48
CA ILE A 15 18.28 11.05 3.85
C ILE A 15 19.70 11.60 4.01
N ASP A 16 20.71 10.87 3.54
CA ASP A 16 22.11 11.29 3.50
C ASP A 16 22.82 10.63 2.29
N GLN A 17 24.14 10.43 2.35
CA GLN A 17 25.09 10.00 1.31
C GLN A 17 24.70 8.73 0.50
N GLY A 18 23.56 8.77 -0.21
CA GLY A 18 22.99 7.64 -0.93
C GLY A 18 22.00 6.79 -0.11
N THR A 19 21.77 7.09 1.18
CA THR A 19 20.77 6.37 1.98
C THR A 19 19.36 6.73 1.52
N LEU A 20 18.57 5.71 1.22
CA LEU A 20 17.19 5.84 0.78
C LEU A 20 16.24 5.25 1.80
N HIS A 21 15.15 5.96 2.04
CA HIS A 21 14.02 5.45 2.78
C HIS A 21 12.79 5.44 1.87
N CYS A 22 12.32 4.24 1.58
CA CYS A 22 11.12 3.99 0.79
C CYS A 22 9.97 3.58 1.71
N ARG A 23 8.79 4.15 1.46
CA ARG A 23 7.53 3.69 2.04
C ARG A 23 6.49 3.59 0.96
N GLU A 24 5.87 2.43 0.85
CA GLU A 24 4.85 2.15 -0.13
C GLU A 24 3.64 1.46 0.52
N LEU A 25 2.45 1.87 0.08
CA LEU A 25 1.19 1.25 0.41
C LEU A 25 0.51 0.82 -0.90
N GLU A 26 0.29 -0.47 -1.05
CA GLU A 26 -0.36 -1.05 -2.23
C GLU A 26 -1.63 -1.80 -1.84
N LEU A 27 -2.58 -1.84 -2.78
CA LEU A 27 -3.80 -2.61 -2.68
C LEU A 27 -3.92 -3.57 -3.88
N ARG A 28 -4.18 -4.84 -3.64
CA ARG A 28 -4.38 -5.84 -4.69
C ARG A 28 -5.64 -6.66 -4.43
N LEU A 29 -6.40 -7.01 -5.47
CA LEU A 29 -7.46 -8.02 -5.36
C LEU A 29 -6.82 -9.41 -5.21
N ALA A 30 -7.18 -10.14 -4.15
CA ALA A 30 -6.76 -11.51 -3.95
C ALA A 30 -7.34 -12.42 -5.04
N GLU A 31 -6.70 -13.56 -5.27
CA GLU A 31 -7.10 -14.51 -6.33
C GLU A 31 -8.52 -15.06 -6.14
N ASP A 32 -9.00 -15.10 -4.90
CA ASP A 32 -10.37 -15.52 -4.57
C ASP A 32 -11.45 -14.51 -4.98
N GLY A 33 -11.07 -13.29 -5.39
CA GLY A 33 -11.99 -12.20 -5.74
C GLY A 33 -12.83 -11.66 -4.57
N GLN A 34 -12.65 -12.19 -3.36
CA GLN A 34 -13.44 -11.87 -2.17
C GLN A 34 -12.67 -11.02 -1.16
N HIS A 35 -11.34 -10.98 -1.27
CA HIS A 35 -10.48 -10.19 -0.41
C HIS A 35 -9.63 -9.20 -1.18
N VAL A 36 -9.28 -8.12 -0.52
CA VAL A 36 -8.17 -7.25 -0.93
C VAL A 36 -6.99 -7.45 0.01
N LEU A 37 -5.80 -7.46 -0.57
CA LEU A 37 -4.53 -7.47 0.14
C LEU A 37 -4.02 -6.02 0.19
N LEU A 38 -4.00 -5.45 1.39
CA LEU A 38 -3.32 -4.18 1.65
C LEU A 38 -1.90 -4.51 2.12
N SER A 39 -0.90 -4.07 1.36
CA SER A 39 0.50 -4.34 1.64
C SER A 39 1.22 -3.04 1.96
N ARG A 40 1.86 -2.99 3.13
CA ARG A 40 2.67 -1.86 3.56
C ARG A 40 4.13 -2.26 3.53
N TYR A 41 4.88 -1.64 2.64
CA TYR A 41 6.31 -1.83 2.44
C TYR A 41 7.09 -0.67 3.05
N VAL A 42 8.16 -0.99 3.77
CA VAL A 42 9.15 0.00 4.22
C VAL A 42 10.54 -0.58 3.98
N GLU A 43 11.39 0.22 3.35
CA GLU A 43 12.78 -0.13 3.12
C GLU A 43 13.68 1.03 3.52
N TRP A 44 14.75 0.69 4.21
CA TRP A 44 15.91 1.51 4.46
C TRP A 44 17.09 0.88 3.73
N TYR A 45 17.57 1.57 2.71
CA TYR A 45 18.75 1.20 1.96
C TYR A 45 19.88 2.15 2.33
N ASP A 46 21.02 1.59 2.71
CA ASP A 46 22.28 2.30 2.96
C ASP A 46 23.36 1.61 2.10
N PRO A 47 24.11 2.34 1.26
CA PRO A 47 25.15 1.72 0.43
C PRO A 47 26.29 1.07 1.22
N GLN A 48 26.46 1.38 2.50
CA GLN A 48 27.51 0.85 3.37
C GLN A 48 27.01 -0.24 4.34
N GLN A 49 25.69 -0.48 4.42
CA GLN A 49 25.09 -1.42 5.36
C GLN A 49 24.08 -2.34 4.67
N PRO A 50 23.77 -3.52 5.23
CA PRO A 50 22.68 -4.36 4.74
C PRO A 50 21.36 -3.58 4.74
N SER A 51 20.58 -3.70 3.67
CA SER A 51 19.26 -3.07 3.60
C SER A 51 18.31 -3.70 4.61
N LEU A 52 17.54 -2.83 5.29
CA LEU A 52 16.48 -3.24 6.20
C LEU A 52 15.14 -3.08 5.49
N CYS A 53 14.42 -4.18 5.33
CA CYS A 53 13.12 -4.19 4.68
C CYS A 53 12.08 -4.88 5.57
N ALA A 54 10.89 -4.30 5.62
CA ALA A 54 9.74 -4.87 6.30
C ALA A 54 8.48 -4.72 5.45
N THR A 55 7.76 -5.82 5.28
CA THR A 55 6.46 -5.84 4.61
C THR A 55 5.41 -6.40 5.55
N GLN A 56 4.28 -5.70 5.65
CA GLN A 56 3.10 -6.16 6.37
C GLN A 56 1.95 -6.34 5.39
N HIS A 57 1.27 -7.48 5.46
CA HIS A 57 0.12 -7.78 4.62
C HIS A 57 -1.13 -7.89 5.48
N TYR A 58 -2.19 -7.22 5.04
CA TYR A 58 -3.52 -7.29 5.63
C TYR A 58 -4.47 -7.86 4.59
N ARG A 59 -5.22 -8.90 4.96
CA ARG A 59 -6.28 -9.45 4.13
C ARG A 59 -7.61 -8.91 4.64
N VAL A 60 -8.31 -8.19 3.79
CA VAL A 60 -9.56 -7.50 4.15
C VAL A 60 -10.68 -8.02 3.26
N PRO A 61 -11.83 -8.46 3.80
CA PRO A 61 -12.98 -8.81 2.99
C PRO A 61 -13.42 -7.61 2.14
N LEU A 62 -13.47 -7.81 0.82
CA LEU A 62 -13.78 -6.76 -0.15
C LEU A 62 -15.16 -6.14 0.14
N ALA A 63 -16.15 -6.98 0.46
CA ALA A 63 -17.50 -6.53 0.79
C ALA A 63 -17.52 -5.60 2.03
N SER A 64 -16.70 -5.88 3.04
CA SER A 64 -16.59 -5.04 4.24
C SER A 64 -15.93 -3.69 3.91
N MET A 65 -14.87 -3.70 3.10
CA MET A 65 -14.22 -2.47 2.64
C MET A 65 -15.19 -1.59 1.84
N ILE A 66 -15.91 -2.16 0.87
CA ILE A 66 -16.89 -1.44 0.06
C ILE A 66 -17.98 -0.83 0.94
N ARG A 67 -18.54 -1.61 1.88
CA ARG A 67 -19.56 -1.10 2.80
C ARG A 67 -19.03 0.06 3.65
N TRP A 68 -17.81 -0.04 4.14
CA TRP A 68 -17.18 1.05 4.88
C TRP A 68 -17.02 2.30 4.01
N MET A 69 -16.55 2.17 2.77
CA MET A 69 -16.39 3.30 1.84
C MET A 69 -17.73 3.97 1.53
N ILE A 70 -18.81 3.22 1.32
CA ILE A 70 -20.15 3.78 1.08
C ILE A 70 -20.63 4.58 2.30
N ASN A 71 -20.39 4.07 3.50
CA ASN A 71 -20.87 4.69 4.74
C ASN A 71 -20.04 5.90 5.20
N ASN A 72 -18.78 6.01 4.77
CA ASN A 72 -17.84 7.04 5.24
C ASN A 72 -17.28 7.92 4.12
N GLY A 73 -17.65 7.65 2.86
CA GLY A 73 -17.24 8.45 1.73
C GLY A 73 -17.91 9.82 1.77
N GLU A 74 -17.13 10.86 1.54
CA GLU A 74 -17.67 12.21 1.35
C GLU A 74 -18.48 12.21 0.05
N GLN A 75 -19.77 12.51 0.16
CA GLN A 75 -20.58 12.81 -1.01
C GLN A 75 -20.06 14.14 -1.55
N GLY A 76 -19.42 14.12 -2.71
CA GLY A 76 -19.01 15.34 -3.38
C GLY A 76 -20.23 16.26 -3.45
N SER A 77 -20.13 17.47 -2.88
CA SER A 77 -21.09 18.52 -3.16
C SER A 77 -21.13 18.67 -4.67
N ALA A 78 -22.25 18.26 -5.28
CA ALA A 78 -22.47 18.52 -6.70
C ALA A 78 -22.22 20.02 -6.96
N PRO A 79 -21.53 20.39 -8.05
CA PRO A 79 -21.47 21.78 -8.48
C PRO A 79 -22.86 22.36 -8.73
#